data_AF-A0A1F7LSZ2-F1
#
_entry.id   AF-A0A1F7LSZ2-F1
#
_cell.length_a   1.000
_cell.length_b   1.000
_cell.length_c   1.000
_cell.angle_alpha   90.00
_cell.angle_beta   90.00
_cell.angle_gamma   90.00
#
_symmetry.space_group_name_H-M   'P 1'
#
loop_
_entity.id
_entity.type
_entity.pdbx_description
1 polymer ?
#
loop_
_entity_poly.entity_id
_entity_poly.type
_entity_poly.pdbx_seq_one_letter_code
_entity_poly.pdbx_strand_id
1 'polypeptide(L)'
;MITPAVHAAVGGAGEKAWFGWPTNEAVEKLRADFVRQPDPAKQKQIAEQIQLIAYDEVPYVSWGQFVVPSGFRKNVQGVLQFGATLLWNISV
;
A
#
# COMPACT_ATOMS: atom_id res chain seq x y z
N MET A 1 1.42 -3.34 4.82
CA MET A 1 0.19 -2.59 4.45
C MET A 1 0.59 -1.65 3.33
N ILE A 2 -0.03 -1.76 2.15
CA ILE A 2 0.30 -0.93 0.98
C ILE A 2 -0.61 0.29 1.01
N THR A 3 -0.06 1.48 0.77
CA THR A 3 -0.83 2.75 0.68
C THR A 3 -0.87 3.23 -0.77
N PRO A 4 -1.81 4.13 -1.15
CA PRO A 4 -1.87 4.70 -2.51
C PRO A 4 -0.56 5.34 -2.98
N ALA A 5 0.27 5.82 -2.05
CA ALA A 5 1.57 6.40 -2.35
C ALA A 5 2.52 5.39 -3.05
N VAL A 6 2.52 4.13 -2.61
CA VAL A 6 3.46 3.09 -3.06
C VAL A 6 2.80 1.93 -3.82
N HIS A 7 1.48 1.99 -4.02
CA HIS A 7 0.74 0.96 -4.76
C HIS A 7 0.93 1.10 -6.28
N ALA A 8 1.92 0.43 -6.85
CA ALA A 8 2.29 0.58 -8.25
C ALA A 8 1.16 0.27 -9.24
N ALA A 9 0.30 -0.72 -8.93
CA ALA A 9 -0.78 -1.14 -9.83
C ALA A 9 -2.00 -0.20 -9.84
N VAL A 10 -2.01 0.86 -9.03
CA VAL A 10 -3.02 1.93 -9.09
C VAL A 10 -2.53 3.12 -9.90
N GLY A 11 -1.24 3.16 -10.24
CA GLY A 11 -0.65 4.29 -10.96
C GLY A 11 -1.11 4.39 -12.41
N GLY A 12 -1.35 5.61 -12.87
CA GLY A 12 -1.86 5.96 -14.19
C GLY A 12 -0.89 6.83 -15.01
N ALA A 13 0.41 6.67 -14.83
CA ALA A 13 1.45 7.49 -15.44
C ALA A 13 1.81 7.12 -16.91
N GLY A 14 0.92 6.46 -17.65
CA GLY A 14 1.12 6.09 -19.06
C GLY A 14 2.33 5.18 -19.26
N GLU A 15 3.27 5.58 -20.13
CA GLU A 15 4.52 4.84 -20.39
C GLU A 15 5.38 4.57 -19.14
N LYS A 16 5.19 5.36 -18.08
CA LYS A 16 5.89 5.21 -16.79
C LYS A 16 5.07 4.44 -15.76
N ALA A 17 3.83 4.09 -16.07
CA ALA A 17 3.00 3.27 -15.20
C ALA A 17 3.50 1.82 -15.22
N TRP A 18 2.96 1.02 -14.30
CA TRP A 18 3.23 -0.42 -14.24
C TRP A 18 2.63 -1.15 -15.47
N PHE A 19 2.69 -2.48 -15.46
CA PHE A 19 2.13 -3.33 -16.52
C PHE A 19 0.77 -2.85 -17.04
N GLY A 20 0.65 -2.79 -18.37
CA GLY A 20 -0.54 -2.28 -19.05
C GLY A 20 -0.47 -0.80 -19.41
N TRP A 21 0.50 -0.05 -18.87
CA TRP A 21 0.75 1.37 -19.15
C TRP A 21 -0.52 2.25 -19.13
N PRO A 22 -1.40 2.12 -18.12
CA PRO A 22 -2.63 2.90 -18.07
C PRO A 22 -2.34 4.39 -17.93
N THR A 23 -3.16 5.21 -18.59
CA THR A 23 -3.11 6.67 -18.47
C THR A 23 -4.34 7.14 -17.68
N ASN A 24 -4.10 7.67 -16.48
CA ASN A 24 -5.12 8.26 -15.64
C ASN A 24 -4.54 9.46 -14.87
N GLU A 25 -4.79 10.67 -15.36
CA GLU A 25 -4.27 11.88 -14.74
C GLU A 25 -4.94 12.19 -13.39
N ALA A 26 -6.21 11.81 -13.24
CA ALA A 26 -6.97 12.04 -12.00
C ALA A 26 -6.38 11.24 -10.84
N VAL A 27 -6.06 9.95 -11.06
CA VAL A 27 -5.46 9.10 -10.02
C VAL A 27 -4.06 9.59 -9.65
N GLU A 28 -3.25 10.04 -10.62
CA GLU A 28 -1.91 10.57 -10.33
C GLU A 28 -1.96 11.87 -9.52
N LYS A 29 -2.91 12.76 -9.83
CA LYS A 29 -3.16 13.96 -9.03
C LYS A 29 -3.56 13.61 -7.60
N LEU A 30 -4.53 12.71 -7.43
CA LEU A 30 -4.99 12.28 -6.11
C LEU A 30 -3.88 11.59 -5.31
N ARG A 31 -3.03 10.77 -5.95
CA ARG A 31 -1.86 10.16 -5.30
C ARG A 31 -0.87 11.22 -4.82
N ALA A 32 -0.64 12.26 -5.61
CA ALA A 32 0.23 13.37 -5.22
C ALA A 32 -0.38 14.19 -4.06
N ASP A 33 -1.69 14.39 -4.06
CA ASP A 33 -2.42 15.08 -2.97
C ASP A 33 -2.45 14.24 -1.70
N PHE A 34 -2.63 12.92 -1.79
CA PHE A 34 -2.59 11.97 -0.68
C PHE A 34 -1.26 12.07 0.09
N VAL A 35 -0.13 12.13 -0.63
CA VAL A 35 1.21 12.24 -0.04
C VAL A 35 1.42 13.58 0.67
N ARG A 36 0.79 14.66 0.18
CA ARG A 36 0.96 16.02 0.72
C ARG A 36 -0.04 16.40 1.80
N GLN A 37 -1.08 15.61 2.03
CA GLN A 37 -2.16 15.94 2.96
C GLN A 37 -1.76 15.62 4.41
N PRO A 38 -1.60 16.62 5.31
CA PRO A 38 -1.24 16.39 6.71
C PRO A 38 -2.41 15.95 7.60
N ASP A 39 -3.66 16.25 7.21
CA ASP A 39 -4.85 15.88 7.98
C ASP A 39 -5.23 14.42 7.68
N PRO A 40 -5.19 13.50 8.68
CA PRO A 40 -5.50 12.09 8.46
C PRO A 40 -6.92 11.85 7.95
N ALA A 41 -7.90 12.67 8.36
CA ALA A 41 -9.28 12.52 7.93
C ALA A 41 -9.42 12.86 6.43
N LYS A 42 -8.78 13.94 5.99
CA LYS A 42 -8.74 14.32 4.57
C LYS A 42 -7.90 13.35 3.74
N GLN A 43 -6.79 12.87 4.29
CA GLN A 43 -5.95 11.87 3.62
C GLN A 43 -6.73 10.57 3.37
N LYS A 44 -7.56 10.14 4.32
CA LYS A 44 -8.48 9.00 4.13
C LYS A 44 -9.49 9.26 3.00
N GLN A 45 -10.11 10.43 2.96
CA GLN A 45 -11.05 10.80 1.89
C GLN A 45 -10.40 10.75 0.50
N ILE A 46 -9.15 11.20 0.38
CA ILE A 46 -8.40 11.10 -0.89
C ILE A 46 -8.15 9.63 -1.25
N ALA A 47 -7.77 8.80 -0.29
CA ALA A 47 -7.58 7.36 -0.53
C ALA A 47 -8.89 6.68 -0.98
N GLU A 48 -10.03 7.07 -0.43
CA GLU A 48 -11.34 6.58 -0.86
C GLU A 48 -11.64 6.95 -2.32
N GLN A 49 -11.33 8.18 -2.73
CA GLN A 49 -11.49 8.60 -4.13
C GLN A 49 -10.58 7.81 -5.09
N ILE A 50 -9.33 7.57 -4.70
CA ILE A 50 -8.41 6.71 -5.47
C ILE A 50 -8.97 5.30 -5.59
N GLN A 51 -9.52 4.75 -4.50
CA GLN A 51 -10.09 3.42 -4.47
C GLN A 51 -11.32 3.31 -5.39
N LEU A 52 -12.18 4.32 -5.44
CA LEU A 52 -13.32 4.36 -6.36
C LEU A 52 -12.87 4.28 -7.82
N ILE A 53 -11.86 5.08 -8.21
CA ILE A 53 -11.29 5.02 -9.55
C ILE A 53 -10.71 3.63 -9.85
N ALA A 54 -10.00 3.03 -8.90
CA ALA A 54 -9.45 1.69 -9.07
C ALA A 54 -10.54 0.61 -9.22
N TYR A 55 -11.72 0.79 -8.60
CA TYR A 55 -12.87 -0.08 -8.80
C TYR A 55 -13.53 0.09 -10.16
N ASP A 56 -13.62 1.33 -10.65
CA ASP A 56 -14.25 1.62 -11.94
C ASP A 56 -13.37 1.20 -13.14
N GLU A 57 -12.06 1.45 -13.06
CA GLU A 57 -11.13 1.17 -14.16
C GLU A 57 -10.49 -0.22 -14.09
N VAL A 58 -10.53 -0.87 -12.92
CA VAL A 58 -9.99 -2.21 -12.67
C VAL A 58 -8.55 -2.37 -13.19
N PRO A 59 -7.58 -1.52 -12.80
CA PRO A 59 -6.21 -1.62 -13.28
C PRO A 59 -5.49 -2.87 -12.74
N TYR A 60 -6.05 -3.51 -11.70
CA TYR A 60 -5.60 -4.78 -11.15
C TYR A 60 -6.76 -5.52 -10.47
N VAL A 61 -6.58 -6.82 -10.27
CA VAL A 61 -7.55 -7.66 -9.53
C VAL A 61 -6.94 -8.08 -8.20
N SER A 62 -7.65 -7.78 -7.10
CA SER A 62 -7.24 -8.21 -5.75
C SER A 62 -7.66 -9.67 -5.52
N TRP A 63 -6.68 -10.56 -5.35
CA TRP A 63 -6.96 -11.98 -5.05
C TRP A 63 -6.98 -12.33 -3.55
N GLY A 64 -6.62 -11.38 -2.69
CA GLY A 64 -6.60 -11.55 -1.24
C GLY A 64 -5.49 -10.76 -0.58
N GLN A 65 -5.33 -10.96 0.72
CA GLN A 65 -4.25 -10.37 1.49
C GLN A 65 -3.16 -11.39 1.75
N PHE A 66 -1.94 -11.06 1.34
CA PHE A 66 -0.77 -11.85 1.70
C PHE A 66 -0.39 -11.59 3.17
N VAL A 67 -0.16 -12.67 3.92
CA VAL A 67 0.38 -12.64 5.28
C VAL A 67 1.64 -13.48 5.31
N VAL A 68 2.62 -13.05 6.10
CA VAL A 68 3.86 -13.80 6.33
C VAL A 68 3.72 -14.53 7.66
N PRO A 69 3.35 -15.83 7.67
CA PRO A 69 3.29 -16.58 8.91
C PRO A 69 4.71 -16.75 9.47
N SER A 70 4.86 -16.62 10.79
CA SER A 70 6.14 -16.76 11.49
C SER A 70 6.00 -17.74 12.65
N GLY A 71 7.04 -18.55 12.88
CA GLY A 71 7.11 -19.51 13.98
C GLY A 71 8.37 -19.30 14.81
N PHE A 72 8.23 -19.33 16.14
CA PHE A 72 9.34 -19.13 17.08
C PHE A 72 9.31 -20.21 18.17
N ARG A 73 10.46 -20.51 18.77
CA ARG A 73 10.51 -21.38 19.96
C ARG A 73 9.79 -20.68 21.12
N LYS A 74 9.22 -21.48 22.04
CA LYS A 74 8.47 -20.96 23.19
C LYS A 74 9.27 -20.05 24.12
N ASN A 75 10.59 -20.20 24.14
CA ASN A 75 11.49 -19.40 24.95
C ASN A 75 12.02 -18.15 24.23
N VAL A 76 11.58 -17.85 23.00
CA VAL A 76 11.93 -16.59 22.34
C VAL A 76 10.95 -15.51 22.78
N GLN A 77 11.46 -14.39 23.29
CA GLN A 77 10.65 -13.21 23.63
C GLN A 77 11.04 -12.00 22.78
N GLY A 78 10.13 -11.02 22.75
CA GLY A 78 10.38 -9.71 22.16
C GLY A 78 10.31 -9.63 20.63
N VAL A 79 9.71 -10.63 19.98
CA VAL A 79 9.38 -10.59 18.54
C VAL A 79 8.42 -9.44 18.27
N LEU A 80 8.82 -8.51 17.41
CA LEU A 80 7.99 -7.38 16.99
C LEU A 80 7.21 -7.72 15.73
N GLN A 81 5.92 -7.39 15.70
CA GLN A 81 5.09 -7.49 14.50
C GLN A 81 5.45 -6.36 13.55
N PHE A 82 6.35 -6.63 12.60
CA PHE A 82 6.82 -5.64 11.62
C PHE A 82 6.97 -6.26 10.23
N GLY A 83 6.98 -5.43 9.19
CA GLY A 83 7.12 -5.87 7.80
C GLY A 83 8.51 -6.43 7.45
N ALA A 84 9.45 -6.39 8.38
CA ALA A 84 10.80 -6.92 8.26
C ALA A 84 11.22 -7.59 9.58
N THR A 85 12.20 -8.49 9.50
CA THR A 85 12.77 -9.16 10.67
C THR A 85 13.65 -8.20 11.46
N LEU A 86 13.26 -7.86 12.68
CA LEU A 86 14.03 -7.02 13.61
C LEU A 86 14.57 -7.85 14.76
N LEU A 87 15.89 -7.78 15.02
CA LEU A 87 16.57 -8.65 16.00
C LEU A 87 16.96 -7.95 17.31
N TRP A 88 16.93 -6.62 17.35
CA TRP A 88 17.37 -5.81 18.49
C TRP A 88 16.59 -5.98 19.81
N ASN A 89 15.41 -6.59 19.76
CA ASN A 89 14.50 -6.75 20.91
C ASN A 89 14.34 -8.24 21.30
N ILE A 90 15.15 -9.13 20.73
CA ILE A 90 15.00 -10.58 20.89
C ILE A 90 15.84 -11.10 22.07
N SER A 91 15.24 -11.97 22.89
CA SER A 91 15.90 -12.75 23.94
C SER A 91 15.48 -14.22 23.93
N VAL A 92 16.26 -15.09 24.59
CA VAL A 92 16.13 -16.56 24.62
C VAL A 92 16.25 -17.10 26.04
#